data_AF-A0A1G1YKZ9-F1
#
_entry.id   AF-A0A1G1YKZ9-F1
#
_cell.length_a   1.000
_cell.length_b   1.000
_cell.length_c   1.000
_cell.angle_alpha   90.00
_cell.angle_beta   90.00
_cell.angle_gamma   90.00
#
_symmetry.space_group_name_H-M   'P 1'
#
loop_
_entity.id
_entity.type
_entity.pdbx_description
1 polymer ?
#
loop_
_entity_poly.entity_id
_entity_poly.type
_entity_poly.pdbx_seq_one_letter_code
_entity_poly.pdbx_strand_id
1 'polypeptide(L)'
;MTENNKLIAIFEDQPVRRTWDGKAEKWLFSVVDIVGILSQSADPRNYWKVLKNRLNKEGSEVVTKCNQLKMLAPEDRLWEAADHMRANSALRLNEFAEPVLGLIFLKFAGVKFSKTEKEISEERKKKKESYGLPAEASAKAGGASVARERPVSSADYHAQGTLFVPEEARFSYLIELPEGTDMGKAVNDAMKEIEAENKELAGILPKSFQKLDSRSIITLLRNFNQIPDDIEGDAFGRIYEYFLGKFAIADGSGGGEFFTPTSIVKLIVEILEPFKGYIYDPACGSGGMFVQSVEFIKRHFENGNLPARGTQAGKIKASRKVSIYGQEKTDQTVRIAKMNLAIHGLSGDIRQGNTYYEDLHRSVGKFDFAMANPPFNVNGIDKERIKDDPRFLYGIPRNDNGNYLWIQIFISALKNTGRAGFVMANSASDAGHSEKEIRTKMVDDDLVDVMVAVGPNMF
;
A
#
# COMPACT_ATOMS: atom_id res chain seq x y z
N MET A 1 6.01 -10.79 -41.75
CA MET A 1 5.15 -10.56 -40.58
C MET A 1 5.81 -9.51 -39.71
N THR A 2 5.51 -8.27 -40.04
CA THR A 2 5.91 -7.03 -39.36
C THR A 2 4.87 -6.72 -38.28
N GLU A 3 5.29 -6.47 -37.05
CA GLU A 3 5.06 -5.18 -36.40
C GLU A 3 5.82 -5.07 -35.07
N ASN A 4 6.43 -3.91 -34.91
CA ASN A 4 7.26 -3.51 -33.78
C ASN A 4 6.47 -3.49 -32.47
N ASN A 5 6.88 -4.33 -31.52
CA ASN A 5 6.55 -4.11 -30.11
C ASN A 5 7.83 -4.00 -29.26
N LYS A 6 8.85 -3.31 -29.80
CA LYS A 6 9.96 -2.78 -29.00
C LYS A 6 9.47 -1.54 -28.27
N LEU A 7 8.69 -1.76 -27.22
CA LEU A 7 8.31 -0.68 -26.31
C LEU A 7 9.61 -0.19 -25.64
N ILE A 8 9.86 1.12 -25.72
CA ILE A 8 11.02 1.77 -25.12
C ILE A 8 10.68 2.08 -23.66
N ALA A 9 11.59 1.75 -22.75
CA ALA A 9 11.58 2.21 -21.36
C ALA A 9 12.76 3.17 -21.14
N ILE A 10 12.73 3.99 -20.10
CA ILE A 10 13.83 4.91 -19.77
C ILE A 10 14.64 4.33 -18.60
N PHE A 11 15.97 4.32 -18.73
CA PHE A 11 16.94 3.90 -17.72
C PHE A 11 18.12 4.87 -17.76
N GLU A 12 18.42 5.55 -16.65
CA GLU A 12 19.39 6.66 -16.58
C GLU A 12 19.19 7.72 -17.69
N ASP A 13 17.93 8.15 -17.87
CA ASP A 13 17.51 9.11 -18.90
C ASP A 13 17.78 8.68 -20.37
N GLN A 14 18.14 7.41 -20.58
CA GLN A 14 18.42 6.83 -21.88
C GLN A 14 17.40 5.73 -22.23
N PRO A 15 17.03 5.59 -23.52
CA PRO A 15 16.04 4.60 -23.95
C PRO A 15 16.62 3.17 -23.94
N VAL A 16 15.94 2.26 -23.26
CA VAL A 16 16.20 0.82 -23.21
C VAL A 16 15.05 0.06 -23.86
N ARG A 17 15.37 -0.88 -24.75
CA ARG A 17 14.36 -1.76 -25.35
C ARG A 17 13.84 -2.76 -24.32
N ARG A 18 12.52 -2.93 -24.24
CA ARG A 18 11.88 -4.00 -23.48
C ARG A 18 10.90 -4.81 -24.33
N THR A 19 10.59 -6.03 -23.89
CA THR A 19 9.52 -6.87 -24.43
C THR A 19 8.76 -7.53 -23.28
N TRP A 20 7.45 -7.75 -23.46
CA TRP A 20 6.66 -8.54 -22.51
C TRP A 20 6.83 -10.02 -22.82
N ASP A 21 7.09 -10.84 -21.79
CA ASP A 21 7.01 -12.30 -21.86
C ASP A 21 5.68 -12.75 -21.28
N GLY A 22 4.73 -13.12 -22.16
CA GLY A 22 3.40 -13.54 -21.76
C GLY A 22 3.33 -14.88 -21.04
N LYS A 23 4.40 -15.69 -21.03
CA LYS A 23 4.43 -16.95 -20.26
C LYS A 23 4.95 -16.74 -18.85
N ALA A 24 5.89 -15.82 -18.68
CA ALA A 24 6.49 -15.52 -17.39
C ALA A 24 5.80 -14.33 -16.68
N GLU A 25 4.87 -13.65 -17.37
CA GLU A 25 4.19 -12.43 -16.92
C GLU A 25 5.16 -11.35 -16.44
N LYS A 26 6.27 -11.17 -17.17
CA LYS A 26 7.33 -10.22 -16.82
C LYS A 26 7.80 -9.41 -18.02
N TRP A 27 8.24 -8.17 -17.76
CA TRP A 27 8.95 -7.35 -18.74
C TRP A 27 10.43 -7.74 -18.79
N LEU A 28 10.93 -8.02 -19.99
CA LEU A 28 12.33 -8.33 -20.27
C LEU A 28 13.02 -7.10 -20.86
N PHE A 29 14.20 -6.73 -20.35
CA PHE A 29 14.94 -5.53 -20.79
C PHE A 29 16.23 -5.88 -21.52
N SER A 30 16.60 -5.07 -22.52
CA SER A 30 17.84 -5.22 -23.29
C SER A 30 19.09 -5.01 -22.45
N VAL A 31 19.76 -6.11 -22.09
CA VAL A 31 21.06 -6.11 -21.39
C VAL A 31 22.12 -5.36 -22.19
N VAL A 32 22.07 -5.41 -23.52
CA VAL A 32 23.01 -4.66 -24.37
C VAL A 32 22.81 -3.15 -24.23
N ASP A 33 21.56 -2.69 -24.12
CA ASP A 33 21.28 -1.25 -23.97
C ASP A 33 21.69 -0.79 -22.57
N ILE A 34 21.35 -1.57 -21.54
CA ILE A 34 21.75 -1.31 -20.15
C ILE A 34 23.28 -1.31 -20.01
N VAL A 35 23.98 -2.30 -20.57
CA VAL A 35 25.45 -2.32 -20.58
C VAL A 35 26.01 -1.12 -21.34
N GLY A 36 25.39 -0.73 -22.45
CA GLY A 36 25.83 0.45 -23.21
C GLY A 36 25.74 1.74 -22.39
N ILE A 37 24.64 1.90 -21.66
CA ILE A 37 24.41 3.05 -20.77
C ILE A 37 25.43 3.03 -19.62
N LEU A 38 25.51 1.92 -18.87
CA LEU A 38 26.35 1.81 -17.67
C LEU A 38 27.86 1.84 -17.97
N SER A 39 28.28 1.28 -19.10
CA SER A 39 29.72 1.21 -19.46
C SER A 39 30.18 2.35 -20.36
N GLN A 40 29.24 3.15 -20.90
CA GLN A 40 29.50 4.13 -21.97
C GLN A 40 30.28 3.56 -23.16
N SER A 41 30.23 2.23 -23.36
CA SER A 41 31.00 1.56 -24.40
C SER A 41 30.49 1.93 -25.80
N ALA A 42 31.40 2.29 -26.70
CA ALA A 42 31.09 2.49 -28.12
C ALA A 42 30.62 1.19 -28.83
N ASP A 43 30.96 0.02 -28.26
CA ASP A 43 30.44 -1.29 -28.70
C ASP A 43 29.94 -2.09 -27.49
N PRO A 44 28.70 -1.85 -27.04
CA PRO A 44 28.10 -2.54 -25.90
C PRO A 44 27.93 -4.04 -26.12
N ARG A 45 27.80 -4.48 -27.38
CA ARG A 45 27.64 -5.91 -27.72
C ARG A 45 28.94 -6.67 -27.51
N ASN A 46 30.05 -6.13 -28.01
CA ASN A 46 31.35 -6.75 -27.80
C ASN A 46 31.77 -6.67 -26.33
N TYR A 47 31.50 -5.54 -25.67
CA TYR A 47 31.74 -5.40 -24.22
C TYR A 47 30.99 -6.47 -23.42
N TRP A 48 29.68 -6.63 -23.67
CA TRP A 48 28.88 -7.68 -23.03
C TRP A 48 29.43 -9.08 -23.33
N LYS A 49 29.81 -9.38 -24.58
CA LYS A 49 30.40 -10.67 -24.96
C LYS A 49 31.68 -10.98 -24.16
N VAL A 50 32.58 -10.01 -24.02
CA VAL A 50 33.84 -10.19 -23.27
C VAL A 50 33.57 -10.31 -21.78
N LEU A 51 32.69 -9.48 -21.22
CA LEU A 51 32.28 -9.52 -19.81
C LEU A 51 31.64 -10.86 -19.47
N LYS A 52 30.71 -11.33 -20.30
CA LYS A 52 30.05 -12.63 -20.16
C LYS A 52 31.04 -13.79 -20.11
N ASN A 53 32.04 -13.79 -20.99
CA ASN A 53 33.08 -14.84 -21.02
C ASN A 53 33.97 -14.81 -19.78
N ARG A 54 34.24 -13.63 -19.21
CA ARG A 54 35.02 -13.47 -17.98
C ARG A 54 34.24 -13.98 -16.77
N LEU A 55 32.99 -13.53 -16.62
CA LEU A 55 32.10 -13.93 -15.52
C LEU A 55 31.80 -15.44 -15.54
N ASN A 56 31.70 -16.05 -16.72
CA ASN A 56 31.59 -17.51 -16.85
C ASN A 56 32.81 -18.26 -16.33
N LYS A 57 34.02 -17.74 -16.57
CA LYS A 57 35.27 -18.35 -16.05
C LYS A 57 35.39 -18.20 -14.54
N GLU A 58 34.77 -17.16 -13.98
CA GLU A 58 34.71 -16.89 -12.54
C GLU A 58 33.58 -17.64 -11.82
N GLY A 59 32.81 -18.48 -12.53
CA GLY A 59 31.69 -19.23 -11.95
C GLY A 59 30.49 -18.37 -11.55
N SER A 60 30.36 -17.16 -12.10
CA SER A 60 29.28 -16.23 -11.75
C SER A 60 27.90 -16.70 -12.23
N GLU A 61 26.94 -16.84 -11.31
CA GLU A 61 25.54 -17.15 -11.62
C GLU A 61 24.82 -16.05 -12.44
N VAL A 62 25.41 -14.86 -12.52
CA VAL A 62 24.86 -13.75 -13.30
C VAL A 62 24.77 -14.13 -14.78
N VAL A 63 25.71 -14.92 -15.28
CA VAL A 63 25.77 -15.30 -16.70
C VAL A 63 24.76 -16.39 -17.06
N THR A 64 24.48 -17.32 -16.14
CA THR A 64 23.45 -18.34 -16.33
C THR A 64 22.05 -17.72 -16.32
N LYS A 65 21.81 -16.74 -15.45
CA LYS A 65 20.52 -16.02 -15.36
C LYS A 65 20.34 -14.97 -16.48
N CYS A 66 21.41 -14.34 -16.97
CA CYS A 66 21.37 -13.28 -18.00
C CYS A 66 21.60 -13.77 -19.44
N ASN A 67 21.28 -15.03 -19.78
CA ASN A 67 21.49 -15.54 -21.15
C ASN A 67 20.52 -14.96 -22.20
N GLN A 68 19.36 -14.47 -21.79
CA GLN A 68 18.41 -13.70 -22.59
C GLN A 68 17.65 -12.73 -21.67
N LEU A 69 18.09 -11.47 -21.61
CA LEU A 69 17.31 -10.31 -21.12
C LEU A 69 16.60 -10.45 -19.75
N LYS A 70 17.26 -10.99 -18.72
CA LYS A 70 16.63 -11.15 -17.39
C LYS A 70 17.44 -10.48 -16.29
N MET A 71 16.97 -9.32 -15.86
CA MET A 71 17.25 -8.75 -14.55
C MET A 71 15.89 -8.64 -13.85
N LEU A 72 15.71 -9.38 -12.75
CA LEU A 72 14.48 -9.29 -11.94
C LEU A 72 14.36 -7.87 -11.39
N ALA A 73 13.14 -7.33 -11.43
CA ALA A 73 12.82 -6.06 -10.80
C ALA A 73 13.16 -6.15 -9.28
N PRO A 74 13.50 -5.04 -8.63
CA PRO A 74 13.82 -5.06 -7.20
C PRO A 74 12.76 -5.79 -6.36
N GLU A 75 11.47 -5.60 -6.68
CA GLU A 75 10.34 -6.22 -5.98
C GLU A 75 10.29 -7.73 -6.17
N ASP A 76 10.57 -8.21 -7.38
CA ASP A 76 10.66 -9.65 -7.70
C ASP A 76 11.76 -10.33 -6.90
N ARG A 77 12.94 -9.70 -6.77
CA ARG A 77 14.06 -10.29 -6.01
C ARG A 77 13.77 -10.36 -4.52
N LEU A 78 13.17 -9.30 -3.98
CA LEU A 78 12.79 -9.25 -2.57
C LEU A 78 11.74 -10.33 -2.28
N TRP A 79 10.77 -10.52 -3.19
CA TRP A 79 9.80 -11.60 -3.08
C TRP A 79 10.44 -12.98 -3.17
N GLU A 80 11.31 -13.23 -4.14
CA GLU A 80 12.01 -14.53 -4.25
C GLU A 80 12.83 -14.84 -2.99
N ALA A 81 13.49 -13.84 -2.40
CA ALA A 81 14.23 -14.00 -1.16
C ALA A 81 13.29 -14.36 0.01
N ALA A 82 12.16 -13.66 0.14
CA ALA A 82 11.15 -13.96 1.16
C ALA A 82 10.50 -15.33 0.93
N ASP A 83 10.20 -15.70 -0.31
CA ASP A 83 9.56 -16.96 -0.67
C ASP A 83 10.49 -18.16 -0.46
N HIS A 84 11.78 -18.02 -0.79
CA HIS A 84 12.78 -19.03 -0.48
C HIS A 84 12.88 -19.27 1.03
N MET A 85 12.83 -18.21 1.83
CA MET A 85 12.83 -18.34 3.29
C MET A 85 11.56 -19.00 3.82
N ARG A 86 10.39 -18.63 3.27
CA ARG A 86 9.12 -19.27 3.57
C ARG A 86 9.19 -20.77 3.31
N ALA A 87 9.68 -21.17 2.14
CA ALA A 87 9.79 -22.58 1.72
C ALA A 87 10.68 -23.42 2.64
N ASN A 88 11.62 -22.79 3.34
CA ASN A 88 12.51 -23.43 4.30
C ASN A 88 12.08 -23.21 5.77
N SER A 89 10.92 -22.60 6.00
CA SER A 89 10.33 -22.41 7.33
C SER A 89 9.23 -23.44 7.61
N ALA A 90 8.97 -23.73 8.88
CA ALA A 90 7.85 -24.60 9.30
C ALA A 90 6.52 -23.84 9.44
N LEU A 91 6.46 -22.57 9.03
CA LEU A 91 5.30 -21.69 9.23
C LEU A 91 4.30 -21.80 8.09
N ARG A 92 3.02 -21.59 8.40
CA ARG A 92 1.99 -21.37 7.38
C ARG A 92 2.18 -20.01 6.71
N LEU A 93 1.61 -19.84 5.52
CA LEU A 93 1.75 -18.60 4.75
C LEU A 93 1.35 -17.36 5.57
N ASN A 94 0.19 -17.42 6.23
CA ASN A 94 -0.29 -16.33 7.08
C ASN A 94 0.62 -16.03 8.29
N GLU A 95 1.22 -17.06 8.88
CA GLU A 95 2.17 -16.94 10.00
C GLU A 95 3.52 -16.35 9.55
N PHE A 96 3.87 -16.49 8.27
CA PHE A 96 5.07 -15.92 7.67
C PHE A 96 4.85 -14.51 7.08
N ALA A 97 3.66 -14.26 6.48
CA ALA A 97 3.34 -13.01 5.81
C ALA A 97 3.33 -11.81 6.77
N GLU A 98 2.76 -11.97 7.96
CA GLU A 98 2.71 -10.91 8.98
C GLU A 98 4.10 -10.39 9.38
N PRO A 99 5.04 -11.25 9.84
CA PRO A 99 6.41 -10.81 10.11
C PRO A 99 7.09 -10.12 8.93
N VAL A 100 6.96 -10.66 7.72
CA VAL A 100 7.60 -10.07 6.53
C VAL A 100 7.03 -8.69 6.24
N LEU A 101 5.71 -8.54 6.21
CA LEU A 101 5.06 -7.24 6.03
C LEU A 101 5.44 -6.27 7.15
N GLY A 102 5.59 -6.75 8.39
CA GLY A 102 6.10 -5.95 9.50
C GLY A 102 7.52 -5.43 9.28
N LEU A 103 8.45 -6.24 8.78
CA LEU A 103 9.82 -5.80 8.49
C LEU A 103 9.87 -4.82 7.32
N ILE A 104 9.04 -5.01 6.29
CA ILE A 104 8.93 -4.06 5.18
C ILE A 104 8.37 -2.72 5.69
N PHE A 105 7.33 -2.78 6.52
CA PHE A 105 6.78 -1.60 7.21
C PHE A 105 7.88 -0.88 8.00
N LEU A 106 8.68 -1.61 8.78
CA LEU A 106 9.75 -1.05 9.61
C LEU A 106 10.82 -0.34 8.77
N LYS A 107 11.29 -0.97 7.69
CA LYS A 107 12.25 -0.37 6.75
C LYS A 107 11.68 0.93 6.19
N PHE A 108 10.43 0.90 5.73
CA PHE A 108 9.82 2.06 5.12
C PHE A 108 9.59 3.22 6.11
N ALA A 109 9.09 2.92 7.31
CA ALA A 109 8.94 3.90 8.37
C ALA A 109 10.29 4.58 8.67
N GLY A 110 11.38 3.80 8.73
CA GLY A 110 12.74 4.31 8.92
C GLY A 110 13.24 5.22 7.79
N VAL A 111 12.98 4.87 6.53
CA VAL A 111 13.35 5.70 5.36
C VAL A 111 12.59 7.03 5.39
N LYS A 112 11.26 6.99 5.58
CA LYS A 112 10.42 8.19 5.63
C LYS A 112 10.77 9.08 6.83
N PHE A 113 11.08 8.47 7.97
CA PHE A 113 11.57 9.16 9.17
C PHE A 113 12.88 9.91 8.87
N SER A 114 13.88 9.22 8.31
CA SER A 114 15.19 9.82 7.98
C SER A 114 15.08 10.98 6.99
N LYS A 115 14.20 10.87 5.99
CA LYS A 115 13.92 11.97 5.06
C LYS A 115 13.29 13.16 5.77
N THR A 116 12.28 12.91 6.60
CA THR A 116 11.59 13.95 7.37
C THR A 116 12.52 14.62 8.38
N GLU A 117 13.44 13.86 8.99
CA GLU A 117 14.46 14.38 9.90
C GLU A 117 15.38 15.39 9.20
N LYS A 118 15.85 15.06 7.99
CA LYS A 118 16.63 15.99 7.15
C LYS A 118 15.83 17.25 6.84
N GLU A 119 14.58 17.12 6.39
CA GLU A 119 13.70 18.26 6.06
C GLU A 119 13.47 19.18 7.27
N ILE A 120 13.16 18.61 8.45
CA ILE A 120 12.98 19.38 9.70
C ILE A 120 14.28 20.10 10.07
N SER A 121 15.43 19.42 9.94
CA SER A 121 16.74 20.00 10.27
C SER A 121 17.07 21.19 9.35
N GLU A 122 16.78 21.08 8.05
CA GLU A 122 16.99 22.14 7.06
C GLU A 122 16.04 23.32 7.28
N GLU A 123 14.77 23.05 7.59
CA GLU A 123 13.79 24.10 7.89
C GLU A 123 14.20 24.90 9.14
N ARG A 124 14.72 24.22 10.18
CA ARG A 124 15.26 24.88 11.38
C ARG A 124 16.51 25.71 11.06
N LYS A 125 17.43 25.21 10.23
CA LYS A 125 18.60 25.97 9.76
C LYS A 125 18.19 27.25 9.01
N LYS A 126 17.28 27.12 8.03
CA LYS A 126 16.75 28.26 7.25
C LYS A 126 16.05 29.29 8.14
N LYS A 127 15.29 28.85 9.15
CA LYS A 127 14.67 29.78 10.12
C LYS A 127 15.74 30.56 10.89
N LYS A 128 16.78 29.91 11.41
CA LYS A 128 17.88 30.59 12.12
C LYS A 128 18.57 31.66 11.26
N GLU A 129 18.84 31.33 10.00
CA GLU A 129 19.42 32.26 9.03
C GLU A 129 18.48 33.45 8.75
N SER A 130 17.17 33.20 8.62
CA SER A 130 16.17 34.26 8.37
C SER A 130 15.99 35.24 9.54
N TYR A 131 16.24 34.81 10.78
CA TYR A 131 16.17 35.66 11.97
C TYR A 131 17.48 36.40 12.28
N GLY A 132 18.53 36.26 11.44
CA GLY A 132 19.82 36.93 11.64
C GLY A 132 20.56 36.51 12.92
N LEU A 133 20.22 35.34 13.50
CA LEU A 133 20.87 34.82 14.70
C LEU A 133 22.24 34.22 14.31
N PRO A 134 23.38 34.75 14.80
CA PRO A 134 24.68 34.18 14.51
C PRO A 134 24.81 32.80 15.13
N ALA A 135 25.44 31.86 14.41
CA ALA A 135 25.72 30.50 14.90
C ALA A 135 26.55 30.46 16.21
N GLU A 136 27.20 31.57 16.58
CA GLU A 136 28.11 31.68 17.72
C GLU A 136 27.50 32.34 18.98
N ALA A 137 26.25 32.81 18.93
CA ALA A 137 25.64 33.55 20.05
C ALA A 137 25.22 32.66 21.25
N SER A 138 25.36 31.34 21.17
CA SER A 138 24.89 30.41 22.22
C SER A 138 25.86 30.16 23.37
N ALA A 139 27.08 30.71 23.35
CA ALA A 139 28.11 30.36 24.34
C ALA A 139 28.43 31.44 25.40
N LYS A 140 28.07 32.72 25.21
CA LYS A 140 28.43 33.78 26.16
C LYS A 140 27.40 34.92 26.21
N ALA A 141 26.28 34.70 26.91
CA ALA A 141 25.48 35.80 27.43
C ALA A 141 24.75 35.34 28.69
N GLY A 142 25.34 35.62 29.85
CA GLY A 142 24.59 35.64 31.09
C GLY A 142 23.60 36.81 31.03
N GLY A 143 22.30 36.53 31.15
CA GLY A 143 21.29 37.55 31.40
C GLY A 143 20.51 38.06 30.20
N ALA A 144 19.97 37.17 29.36
CA ALA A 144 18.71 37.38 28.65
C ALA A 144 18.20 36.01 28.21
N SER A 145 16.90 35.74 28.35
CA SER A 145 16.28 34.48 27.95
C SER A 145 16.37 34.30 26.42
N VAL A 146 17.51 33.83 25.92
CA VAL A 146 17.60 33.20 24.62
C VAL A 146 16.63 32.04 24.70
N ALA A 147 15.50 32.14 23.99
CA ALA A 147 14.52 31.06 23.93
C ALA A 147 15.25 29.81 23.47
N ARG A 148 15.58 28.90 24.41
CA ARG A 148 16.19 27.62 24.08
C ARG A 148 15.26 26.95 23.09
N GLU A 149 15.78 26.72 21.89
CA GLU A 149 15.00 26.08 20.83
C GLU A 149 14.49 24.75 21.36
N ARG A 150 13.17 24.53 21.28
CA ARG A 150 12.60 23.30 21.80
C ARG A 150 13.22 22.10 21.05
N PRO A 151 13.56 21.01 21.75
CA PRO A 151 14.02 19.79 21.10
C PRO A 151 13.05 19.34 20.00
N VAL A 152 13.57 18.67 18.98
CA VAL A 152 12.72 17.90 18.05
C VAL A 152 12.03 16.81 18.87
N SER A 153 10.73 16.65 18.65
CA SER A 153 9.88 15.68 19.35
C SER A 153 9.07 14.88 18.34
N SER A 154 8.44 13.78 18.77
CA SER A 154 7.57 12.97 17.90
C SER A 154 6.46 13.79 17.23
N ALA A 155 5.94 14.81 17.93
CA ALA A 155 4.95 15.75 17.38
C ALA A 155 5.42 16.50 16.12
N ASP A 156 6.72 16.76 15.95
CA ASP A 156 7.25 17.42 14.75
C ASP A 156 7.14 16.53 13.51
N TYR A 157 7.34 15.22 13.68
CA TYR A 157 7.19 14.23 12.60
C TYR A 157 5.71 13.99 12.30
N HIS A 158 4.87 13.87 13.33
CA HIS A 158 3.41 13.71 13.15
C HIS A 158 2.78 14.89 12.42
N ALA A 159 3.25 16.12 12.68
CA ALA A 159 2.81 17.31 11.94
C ALA A 159 3.11 17.20 10.43
N GLN A 160 4.16 16.46 10.07
CA GLN A 160 4.52 16.13 8.69
C GLN A 160 3.87 14.83 8.18
N GLY A 161 2.97 14.20 8.93
CA GLY A 161 2.34 12.93 8.52
C GLY A 161 3.34 11.78 8.40
N THR A 162 4.41 11.85 9.19
CA THR A 162 5.46 10.83 9.28
C THR A 162 5.46 10.24 10.67
N LEU A 163 5.61 8.91 10.74
CA LEU A 163 5.75 8.18 11.99
C LEU A 163 7.08 8.55 12.66
N PHE A 164 7.07 8.68 13.99
CA PHE A 164 8.30 8.77 14.75
C PHE A 164 8.92 7.37 14.92
N VAL A 165 10.20 7.23 14.64
CA VAL A 165 10.91 5.95 14.75
C VAL A 165 12.03 6.09 15.80
N PRO A 166 11.84 5.53 17.01
CA PRO A 166 12.86 5.51 18.06
C PRO A 166 14.16 4.87 17.59
N GLU A 167 15.28 5.25 18.19
CA GLU A 167 16.62 4.82 17.77
C GLU A 167 16.76 3.29 17.77
N GLU A 168 16.25 2.65 18.81
CA GLU A 168 16.24 1.20 19.03
C GLU A 168 15.33 0.46 18.04
N ALA A 169 14.41 1.18 17.40
CA ALA A 169 13.54 0.66 16.36
C ALA A 169 14.06 0.94 14.94
N ARG A 170 15.19 1.64 14.78
CA ARG A 170 15.76 1.91 13.47
C ARG A 170 16.34 0.64 12.86
N PHE A 171 16.17 0.53 11.55
CA PHE A 171 16.66 -0.61 10.79
C PHE A 171 18.18 -0.79 10.89
N SER A 172 18.93 0.33 10.93
CA SER A 172 20.38 0.34 11.15
C SER A 172 20.77 -0.22 12.52
N TYR A 173 20.07 0.20 13.58
CA TYR A 173 20.30 -0.30 14.93
C TYR A 173 20.11 -1.81 15.01
N LEU A 174 19.04 -2.33 14.43
CA LEU A 174 18.74 -3.77 14.46
C LEU A 174 19.77 -4.62 13.70
N ILE A 175 20.35 -4.10 12.61
CA ILE A 175 21.39 -4.81 11.85
C ILE A 175 22.72 -4.84 12.59
N GLU A 176 23.00 -3.84 13.40
CA GLU A 176 24.26 -3.67 14.14
C GLU A 176 24.26 -4.38 15.51
N LEU A 177 23.15 -5.02 15.90
CA LEU A 177 23.07 -5.77 17.15
C LEU A 177 24.13 -6.90 17.21
N PRO A 178 24.71 -7.17 18.39
CA PRO A 178 25.73 -8.21 18.55
C PRO A 178 25.27 -9.59 18.07
N GLU A 179 26.22 -10.37 17.54
CA GLU A 179 25.96 -11.77 17.22
C GLU A 179 25.47 -12.55 18.45
N GLY A 180 24.46 -13.40 18.27
CA GLY A 180 23.83 -14.15 19.36
C GLY A 180 22.67 -13.42 20.06
N THR A 181 22.38 -12.17 19.70
CA THR A 181 21.17 -11.48 20.16
C THR A 181 19.90 -12.22 19.71
N ASP A 182 18.91 -12.32 20.60
CA ASP A 182 17.56 -12.79 20.22
C ASP A 182 16.90 -11.74 19.33
N MET A 183 17.01 -11.95 18.01
CA MET A 183 16.49 -11.02 17.01
C MET A 183 14.97 -11.00 16.99
N GLY A 184 14.31 -12.10 17.35
CA GLY A 184 12.86 -12.13 17.48
C GLY A 184 12.37 -11.19 18.57
N LYS A 185 13.03 -11.22 19.72
CA LYS A 185 12.76 -10.29 20.82
C LYS A 185 13.10 -8.85 20.45
N ALA A 186 14.26 -8.61 19.84
CA ALA A 186 14.70 -7.26 19.47
C ALA A 186 13.71 -6.57 18.51
N VAL A 187 13.25 -7.27 17.46
CA VAL A 187 12.25 -6.73 16.54
C VAL A 187 10.89 -6.56 17.22
N ASN A 188 10.47 -7.51 18.07
CA ASN A 188 9.24 -7.35 18.86
C ASN A 188 9.27 -6.09 19.73
N ASP A 189 10.41 -5.78 20.36
CA ASP A 189 10.56 -4.59 21.20
C ASP A 189 10.59 -3.31 20.35
N ALA A 190 11.29 -3.31 19.21
CA ALA A 190 11.24 -2.21 18.24
C ALA A 190 9.80 -1.86 17.79
N MET A 191 8.98 -2.87 17.51
CA MET A 191 7.57 -2.66 17.15
C MET A 191 6.78 -2.02 18.30
N LYS A 192 7.01 -2.43 19.56
CA LYS A 192 6.35 -1.82 20.73
C LYS A 192 6.73 -0.35 20.90
N GLU A 193 8.01 -0.02 20.73
CA GLU A 193 8.50 1.36 20.83
C GLU A 193 7.88 2.26 19.75
N ILE A 194 7.75 1.76 18.51
CA ILE A 194 7.02 2.48 17.45
C ILE A 194 5.57 2.71 17.84
N GLU A 195 4.86 1.70 18.35
CA GLU A 195 3.46 1.90 18.78
C GLU A 195 3.32 2.89 19.93
N ALA A 196 4.26 2.90 20.88
CA ALA A 196 4.25 3.81 22.02
C ALA A 196 4.32 5.29 21.57
N GLU A 197 5.13 5.58 20.55
CA GLU A 197 5.29 6.93 19.99
C GLU A 197 4.22 7.27 18.94
N ASN A 198 3.53 6.29 18.38
CA ASN A 198 2.56 6.48 17.30
C ASN A 198 1.21 5.87 17.66
N LYS A 199 0.37 6.67 18.34
CA LYS A 199 -0.91 6.23 18.93
C LYS A 199 -1.86 5.53 17.95
N GLU A 200 -1.84 5.90 16.67
CA GLU A 200 -2.68 5.27 15.64
C GLU A 200 -2.29 3.82 15.32
N LEU A 201 -1.08 3.40 15.71
CA LEU A 201 -0.58 2.05 15.55
C LEU A 201 -0.68 1.20 16.82
N ALA A 202 -1.28 1.70 17.90
CA ALA A 202 -1.39 0.94 19.14
C ALA A 202 -2.08 -0.42 18.92
N GLY A 203 -1.36 -1.51 19.22
CA GLY A 203 -1.83 -2.89 19.02
C GLY A 203 -1.82 -3.38 17.57
N ILE A 204 -1.30 -2.61 16.61
CA ILE A 204 -1.38 -2.91 15.17
C ILE A 204 -0.17 -3.68 14.66
N LEU A 205 1.04 -3.37 15.12
CA LEU A 205 2.26 -3.93 14.56
C LEU A 205 2.46 -5.38 15.01
N PRO A 206 2.98 -6.26 14.14
CA PRO A 206 3.21 -7.66 14.46
C PRO A 206 4.27 -7.79 15.57
N LYS A 207 4.05 -8.68 16.52
CA LYS A 207 4.94 -8.96 17.67
C LYS A 207 5.20 -10.45 17.85
N SER A 208 5.10 -11.20 16.76
CA SER A 208 5.24 -12.65 16.70
C SER A 208 6.59 -13.09 16.11
N PHE A 209 7.59 -12.19 16.07
CA PHE A 209 8.88 -12.44 15.42
C PHE A 209 9.69 -13.57 16.06
N GLN A 210 9.48 -13.87 17.34
CA GLN A 210 10.12 -15.03 18.00
C GLN A 210 9.65 -16.40 17.46
N LYS A 211 8.63 -16.45 16.60
CA LYS A 211 8.28 -17.66 15.84
C LYS A 211 9.26 -17.95 14.69
N LEU A 212 10.03 -16.95 14.26
CA LEU A 212 11.10 -17.08 13.28
C LEU A 212 12.44 -17.25 14.01
N ASP A 213 13.35 -18.03 13.43
CA ASP A 213 14.70 -18.10 13.95
C ASP A 213 15.47 -16.79 13.66
N SER A 214 16.45 -16.47 14.52
CA SER A 214 17.20 -15.21 14.41
C SER A 214 17.98 -15.08 13.10
N ARG A 215 18.46 -16.18 12.51
CA ARG A 215 19.22 -16.13 11.23
C ARG A 215 18.31 -15.74 10.08
N SER A 216 17.08 -16.25 10.06
CA SER A 216 16.04 -15.83 9.13
C SER A 216 15.77 -14.34 9.26
N ILE A 217 15.50 -13.84 10.46
CA ILE A 217 15.23 -12.40 10.67
C ILE A 217 16.40 -11.54 10.18
N ILE A 218 17.65 -11.90 10.50
CA ILE A 218 18.84 -11.18 10.02
C ILE A 218 18.93 -11.19 8.49
N THR A 219 18.60 -12.31 7.86
CA THR A 219 18.63 -12.44 6.40
C THR A 219 17.58 -11.54 5.75
N LEU A 220 16.34 -11.53 6.27
CA LEU A 220 15.29 -10.60 5.82
C LEU A 220 15.69 -9.15 6.01
N LEU A 221 16.23 -8.81 7.18
CA LEU A 221 16.72 -7.46 7.46
C LEU A 221 17.77 -7.05 6.42
N ARG A 222 18.80 -7.87 6.21
CA ARG A 222 19.86 -7.57 5.22
C ARG A 222 19.31 -7.45 3.80
N ASN A 223 18.36 -8.29 3.41
CA ASN A 223 17.74 -8.24 2.08
C ASN A 223 16.94 -6.95 1.89
N PHE A 224 16.10 -6.57 2.85
CA PHE A 224 15.36 -5.32 2.78
C PHE A 224 16.25 -4.08 2.94
N ASN A 225 17.43 -4.21 3.55
CA ASN A 225 18.39 -3.11 3.59
C ASN A 225 19.00 -2.79 2.21
N GLN A 226 18.96 -3.74 1.26
CA GLN A 226 19.42 -3.50 -0.12
C GLN A 226 18.47 -2.60 -0.90
N ILE A 227 17.27 -2.34 -0.38
CA ILE A 227 16.34 -1.38 -0.98
C ILE A 227 16.94 0.03 -0.79
N PRO A 228 17.23 0.75 -1.89
CA PRO A 228 17.82 2.08 -1.81
C PRO A 228 16.94 3.05 -1.00
N ASP A 229 17.57 3.83 -0.12
CA ASP A 229 16.88 4.81 0.75
C ASP A 229 16.45 6.09 0.00
N ASP A 230 16.92 6.28 -1.23
CA ASP A 230 16.63 7.42 -2.11
C ASP A 230 15.44 7.18 -3.04
N ILE A 231 14.80 6.01 -2.96
CA ILE A 231 13.57 5.70 -3.68
C ILE A 231 12.48 6.71 -3.24
N GLU A 232 11.88 7.39 -4.22
CA GLU A 232 10.79 8.34 -3.98
C GLU A 232 9.61 7.67 -3.24
N GLY A 233 8.91 8.43 -2.39
CA GLY A 233 7.95 7.90 -1.42
C GLY A 233 6.87 7.00 -2.02
N ASP A 234 6.47 7.23 -3.26
CA ASP A 234 5.45 6.45 -3.95
C ASP A 234 5.94 5.06 -4.38
N ALA A 235 7.25 4.88 -4.58
CA ALA A 235 7.81 3.59 -4.99
C ALA A 235 7.81 2.57 -3.86
N PHE A 236 8.08 2.97 -2.61
CA PHE A 236 7.98 2.04 -1.48
C PHE A 236 6.54 1.61 -1.16
N GLY A 237 5.56 2.51 -1.29
CA GLY A 237 4.14 2.15 -1.19
C GLY A 237 3.78 1.04 -2.18
N ARG A 238 4.27 1.15 -3.43
CA ARG A 238 4.11 0.10 -4.45
C ARG A 238 4.79 -1.21 -4.09
N ILE A 239 5.97 -1.18 -3.45
CA ILE A 239 6.63 -2.40 -2.96
C ILE A 239 5.74 -3.08 -1.91
N TYR A 240 5.19 -2.31 -0.96
CA TYR A 240 4.30 -2.86 0.07
C TYR A 240 3.03 -3.46 -0.55
N GLU A 241 2.36 -2.74 -1.45
CA GLU A 241 1.19 -3.24 -2.20
C GLU A 241 1.52 -4.48 -3.04
N TYR A 242 2.73 -4.54 -3.63
CA TYR A 242 3.20 -5.71 -4.36
C TYR A 242 3.32 -6.94 -3.45
N PHE A 243 3.93 -6.80 -2.27
CA PHE A 243 4.01 -7.89 -1.30
C PHE A 243 2.62 -8.31 -0.79
N LEU A 244 1.72 -7.36 -0.54
CA LEU A 244 0.32 -7.66 -0.20
C LEU A 244 -0.35 -8.49 -1.29
N GLY A 245 -0.21 -8.09 -2.56
CA GLY A 245 -0.77 -8.84 -3.69
C GLY A 245 -0.15 -10.23 -3.84
N LYS A 246 1.17 -10.37 -3.67
CA LYS A 246 1.83 -11.68 -3.72
C LYS A 246 1.40 -12.62 -2.60
N PHE A 247 1.25 -12.11 -1.37
CA PHE A 247 0.73 -12.92 -0.27
C PHE A 247 -0.74 -13.31 -0.48
N ALA A 248 -1.57 -12.42 -1.03
CA ALA A 248 -2.95 -12.75 -1.37
C ALA A 248 -3.04 -13.85 -2.44
N ILE A 249 -2.24 -13.77 -3.51
CA ILE A 249 -2.18 -14.80 -4.55
C ILE A 249 -1.71 -16.14 -3.97
N ALA A 250 -0.70 -16.11 -3.10
CA ALA A 250 -0.13 -17.32 -2.51
C ALA A 250 -1.08 -18.02 -1.51
N ASP A 251 -2.00 -17.29 -0.87
CA ASP A 251 -2.93 -17.85 0.13
C ASP A 251 -4.03 -18.70 -0.52
N GLY A 252 -4.27 -18.53 -1.83
CA GLY A 252 -5.23 -19.32 -2.60
C GLY A 252 -6.69 -19.15 -2.16
N SER A 253 -6.94 -18.37 -1.11
CA SER A 253 -8.24 -17.83 -0.73
C SER A 253 -8.67 -16.91 -1.86
N GLY A 254 -9.74 -17.28 -2.59
CA GLY A 254 -10.16 -16.61 -3.82
C GLY A 254 -10.03 -15.10 -3.70
N GLY A 255 -9.09 -14.54 -4.50
CA GLY A 255 -8.44 -13.24 -4.26
C GLY A 255 -9.34 -12.01 -4.15
N GLY A 256 -10.66 -12.16 -4.25
CA GLY A 256 -11.63 -11.08 -4.10
C GLY A 256 -11.67 -10.45 -2.71
N GLU A 257 -11.55 -11.23 -1.63
CA GLU A 257 -11.80 -10.72 -0.26
C GLU A 257 -10.60 -10.02 0.37
N PHE A 258 -9.36 -10.42 0.02
CA PHE A 258 -8.15 -9.94 0.71
C PHE A 258 -7.40 -8.83 -0.04
N PHE A 259 -7.41 -8.86 -1.38
CA PHE A 259 -6.66 -7.90 -2.19
C PHE A 259 -7.30 -7.69 -3.57
N THR A 260 -7.77 -6.48 -3.84
CA THR A 260 -8.21 -6.09 -5.17
C THR A 260 -7.02 -5.65 -6.01
N PRO A 261 -6.84 -6.18 -7.24
CA PRO A 261 -5.79 -5.73 -8.14
C PRO A 261 -5.82 -4.22 -8.36
N THR A 262 -4.65 -3.58 -8.30
CA THR A 262 -4.50 -2.12 -8.37
C THR A 262 -5.15 -1.52 -9.63
N SER A 263 -5.17 -2.25 -10.74
CA SER A 263 -5.83 -1.82 -11.99
C SER A 263 -7.33 -1.62 -11.82
N ILE A 264 -8.02 -2.55 -11.14
CA ILE A 264 -9.44 -2.47 -10.86
C ILE A 264 -9.74 -1.38 -9.84
N VAL A 265 -8.95 -1.31 -8.77
CA VAL A 265 -9.07 -0.25 -7.77
C VAL A 265 -8.97 1.14 -8.43
N LYS A 266 -7.95 1.35 -9.25
CA LYS A 266 -7.77 2.61 -9.99
C LYS A 266 -8.96 2.90 -10.90
N LEU A 267 -9.47 1.91 -11.63
CA LEU A 267 -10.65 2.09 -12.47
C LEU A 267 -11.85 2.60 -11.68
N ILE A 268 -12.16 1.97 -10.54
CA ILE A 268 -13.26 2.40 -9.66
C ILE A 268 -13.04 3.83 -9.15
N VAL A 269 -11.84 4.12 -8.64
CA VAL A 269 -11.50 5.44 -8.09
C VAL A 269 -11.60 6.54 -9.15
N GLU A 270 -11.10 6.30 -10.36
CA GLU A 270 -11.14 7.27 -11.48
C GLU A 270 -12.58 7.54 -11.95
N ILE A 271 -13.48 6.55 -11.89
CA ILE A 271 -14.90 6.74 -12.20
C ILE A 271 -15.62 7.54 -11.10
N LEU A 272 -15.30 7.26 -9.83
CA LEU A 272 -15.95 7.90 -8.69
C LEU A 272 -15.49 9.33 -8.46
N GLU A 273 -14.23 9.63 -8.76
CA GLU A 273 -13.58 10.93 -8.58
C GLU A 273 -13.67 11.48 -7.12
N PRO A 274 -13.12 10.77 -6.12
CA PRO A 274 -13.30 11.11 -4.70
C PRO A 274 -12.42 12.29 -4.24
N PHE A 275 -12.66 13.50 -4.78
CA PHE A 275 -11.82 14.68 -4.52
C PHE A 275 -11.85 15.20 -3.07
N LYS A 276 -12.98 15.01 -2.36
CA LYS A 276 -13.19 15.44 -0.97
C LYS A 276 -14.41 14.75 -0.35
N GLY A 277 -14.43 14.62 0.98
CA GLY A 277 -15.60 14.09 1.71
C GLY A 277 -15.32 12.77 2.43
N TYR A 278 -16.37 12.03 2.77
CA TYR A 278 -16.27 10.79 3.51
C TYR A 278 -16.26 9.59 2.56
N ILE A 279 -15.19 8.80 2.62
CA ILE A 279 -15.01 7.56 1.86
C ILE A 279 -15.26 6.38 2.78
N TYR A 280 -16.13 5.46 2.36
CA TYR A 280 -16.46 4.25 3.09
C TYR A 280 -16.17 2.99 2.28
N ASP A 281 -15.51 2.02 2.92
CA ASP A 281 -15.38 0.66 2.40
C ASP A 281 -15.92 -0.34 3.45
N PRO A 282 -17.09 -0.96 3.21
CA PRO A 282 -17.71 -1.88 4.15
C PRO A 282 -17.04 -3.28 4.19
N ALA A 283 -16.05 -3.55 3.34
CA ALA A 283 -15.30 -4.80 3.29
C ALA A 283 -13.85 -4.52 2.88
N CYS A 284 -13.16 -3.71 3.69
CA CYS A 284 -12.02 -2.95 3.21
C CYS A 284 -10.75 -3.73 2.93
N GLY A 285 -10.68 -5.01 3.34
CA GLY A 285 -9.50 -5.84 3.13
C GLY A 285 -8.24 -5.12 3.61
N SER A 286 -7.19 -5.14 2.78
CA SER A 286 -5.91 -4.46 3.04
C SER A 286 -5.94 -2.92 2.89
N GLY A 287 -7.10 -2.30 2.65
CA GLY A 287 -7.25 -0.84 2.56
C GLY A 287 -6.79 -0.22 1.23
N GLY A 288 -6.59 -1.03 0.18
CA GLY A 288 -6.11 -0.56 -1.13
C GLY A 288 -7.01 0.50 -1.77
N MET A 289 -8.33 0.41 -1.61
CA MET A 289 -9.29 1.41 -2.11
C MET A 289 -8.99 2.81 -1.56
N PHE A 290 -8.64 2.93 -0.28
CA PHE A 290 -8.33 4.20 0.36
C PHE A 290 -6.98 4.76 -0.11
N VAL A 291 -5.97 3.91 -0.23
CA VAL A 291 -4.64 4.29 -0.71
C VAL A 291 -4.74 4.90 -2.11
N GLN A 292 -5.41 4.19 -3.03
CA GLN A 292 -5.56 4.65 -4.41
C GLN A 292 -6.49 5.86 -4.53
N SER A 293 -7.49 6.01 -3.65
CA SER A 293 -8.32 7.21 -3.57
C SER A 293 -7.48 8.45 -3.24
N VAL A 294 -6.61 8.39 -2.23
CA VAL A 294 -5.76 9.53 -1.89
C VAL A 294 -4.68 9.76 -2.95
N GLU A 295 -4.19 8.71 -3.59
CA GLU A 295 -3.23 8.81 -4.69
C GLU A 295 -3.84 9.48 -5.93
N PHE A 296 -5.10 9.17 -6.28
CA PHE A 296 -5.87 9.90 -7.28
C PHE A 296 -5.93 11.40 -6.95
N ILE A 297 -6.27 11.73 -5.70
CA ILE A 297 -6.35 13.12 -5.25
C ILE A 297 -5.01 13.83 -5.45
N LYS A 298 -3.88 13.25 -5.01
CA LYS A 298 -2.54 13.82 -5.18
C LYS A 298 -2.23 14.09 -6.66
N ARG A 299 -2.36 13.08 -7.53
CA ARG A 299 -2.08 13.20 -8.97
C ARG A 299 -2.88 14.32 -9.62
N HIS A 300 -4.16 14.47 -9.25
CA HIS A 300 -5.02 15.50 -9.84
C HIS A 300 -4.77 16.89 -9.25
N PHE A 301 -4.25 17.01 -8.02
CA PHE A 301 -3.77 18.29 -7.49
C PHE A 301 -2.47 18.74 -8.14
N GLU A 302 -1.51 17.83 -8.33
CA GLU A 302 -0.20 18.14 -8.91
C GLU A 302 -0.30 18.54 -10.38
N ASN A 303 -1.23 17.93 -11.12
CA ASN A 303 -1.46 18.23 -12.54
C ASN A 303 -2.30 19.50 -12.79
N GLY A 304 -2.64 20.28 -11.77
CA GLY A 304 -3.37 21.54 -11.93
C GLY A 304 -4.86 21.39 -12.32
N ASN A 305 -5.41 20.18 -12.26
CA ASN A 305 -6.80 19.89 -12.61
C ASN A 305 -7.81 20.31 -11.51
N LEU A 306 -7.33 20.88 -10.40
CA LEU A 306 -8.13 21.49 -9.34
C LEU A 306 -7.68 22.96 -9.15
N PRO A 307 -8.59 23.91 -8.91
CA PRO A 307 -8.26 25.33 -8.93
C PRO A 307 -7.30 25.69 -7.77
N ALA A 308 -6.00 25.74 -8.07
CA ALA A 308 -5.02 26.40 -7.22
C ALA A 308 -5.09 27.91 -7.49
N ARG A 309 -5.85 28.66 -6.68
CA ARG A 309 -5.68 30.11 -6.58
C ARG A 309 -5.14 30.51 -5.21
N GLY A 310 -3.81 30.69 -5.18
CA GLY A 310 -3.17 31.87 -4.56
C GLY A 310 -3.31 32.11 -3.06
N THR A 311 -3.71 31.12 -2.25
CA THR A 311 -3.74 31.28 -0.79
C THR A 311 -2.89 30.21 -0.11
N GLN A 312 -2.40 30.52 1.09
CA GLN A 312 -1.62 29.61 1.96
C GLN A 312 -2.29 28.23 2.18
N ALA A 313 -3.58 28.11 1.84
CA ALA A 313 -4.38 26.87 1.78
C ALA A 313 -3.99 25.91 0.64
N GLY A 314 -3.13 26.31 -0.31
CA GLY A 314 -2.59 25.45 -1.37
C GLY A 314 -1.63 24.35 -0.87
N LYS A 315 -1.31 24.33 0.43
CA LYS A 315 -0.50 23.30 1.11
C LYS A 315 -1.34 22.33 1.95
N ILE A 316 -2.65 22.24 1.73
CA ILE A 316 -3.46 21.20 2.38
C ILE A 316 -3.11 19.86 1.72
N LYS A 317 -2.37 19.01 2.43
CA LYS A 317 -2.06 17.63 2.01
C LYS A 317 -3.33 16.94 1.52
N ALA A 318 -3.25 16.22 0.40
CA ALA A 318 -4.37 15.48 -0.19
C ALA A 318 -5.17 14.65 0.85
N SER A 319 -4.46 14.04 1.81
CA SER A 319 -5.02 13.28 2.91
C SER A 319 -5.97 14.05 3.85
N ARG A 320 -5.92 15.38 3.88
CA ARG A 320 -6.84 16.22 4.70
C ARG A 320 -8.15 16.55 4.01
N LYS A 321 -8.33 16.17 2.74
CA LYS A 321 -9.57 16.44 2.00
C LYS A 321 -10.60 15.34 2.14
N VAL A 322 -10.18 14.15 2.55
CA VAL A 322 -11.04 12.98 2.73
C VAL A 322 -10.94 12.44 4.14
N SER A 323 -12.01 11.82 4.62
CA SER A 323 -12.01 11.03 5.85
C SER A 323 -12.35 9.59 5.51
N ILE A 324 -11.50 8.68 5.98
CA ILE A 324 -11.52 7.26 5.64
C ILE A 324 -12.25 6.48 6.74
N TYR A 325 -13.23 5.68 6.34
CA TYR A 325 -13.99 4.78 7.20
C TYR A 325 -14.01 3.39 6.58
N GLY A 326 -13.66 2.38 7.35
CA GLY A 326 -13.59 1.01 6.85
C GLY A 326 -14.10 0.00 7.84
N GLN A 327 -14.64 -1.09 7.33
CA GLN A 327 -14.99 -2.26 8.13
C GLN A 327 -14.44 -3.52 7.48
N GLU A 328 -13.88 -4.39 8.30
CA GLU A 328 -13.29 -5.65 7.87
C GLU A 328 -13.61 -6.74 8.90
N LYS A 329 -13.89 -7.96 8.45
CA LYS A 329 -14.35 -9.06 9.29
C LYS A 329 -13.24 -9.56 10.22
N THR A 330 -11.99 -9.59 9.75
CA THR A 330 -10.88 -10.24 10.46
C THR A 330 -9.92 -9.21 11.07
N ASP A 331 -9.54 -9.40 12.35
CA ASP A 331 -8.60 -8.52 13.04
C ASP A 331 -7.24 -8.45 12.35
N GLN A 332 -6.76 -9.60 11.84
CA GLN A 332 -5.52 -9.69 11.08
C GLN A 332 -5.52 -8.74 9.87
N THR A 333 -6.58 -8.75 9.07
CA THR A 333 -6.69 -7.89 7.89
C THR A 333 -6.90 -6.41 8.28
N VAL A 334 -7.61 -6.13 9.38
CA VAL A 334 -7.68 -4.76 9.95
C VAL A 334 -6.30 -4.21 10.27
N ARG A 335 -5.41 -5.01 10.86
CA ARG A 335 -4.03 -4.58 11.17
C ARG A 335 -3.25 -4.30 9.89
N ILE A 336 -3.38 -5.16 8.87
CA ILE A 336 -2.78 -4.95 7.55
C ILE A 336 -3.27 -3.65 6.92
N ALA A 337 -4.58 -3.38 6.94
CA ALA A 337 -5.15 -2.15 6.42
C ALA A 337 -4.57 -0.91 7.12
N LYS A 338 -4.49 -0.93 8.45
CA LYS A 338 -3.95 0.18 9.24
C LYS A 338 -2.45 0.40 8.98
N MET A 339 -1.66 -0.67 8.85
CA MET A 339 -0.26 -0.56 8.43
C MET A 339 -0.14 0.03 7.02
N ASN A 340 -0.96 -0.43 6.07
CA ASN A 340 -0.96 0.06 4.70
C ASN A 340 -1.30 1.56 4.63
N LEU A 341 -2.32 2.01 5.37
CA LEU A 341 -2.66 3.42 5.50
C LEU A 341 -1.49 4.23 6.08
N ALA A 342 -0.88 3.77 7.17
CA ALA A 342 0.22 4.47 7.84
C ALA A 342 1.46 4.62 6.95
N ILE A 343 1.80 3.59 6.16
CA ILE A 343 2.85 3.65 5.13
C ILE A 343 2.54 4.78 4.14
N HIS A 344 1.31 4.88 3.67
CA HIS A 344 0.91 5.94 2.75
C HIS A 344 0.70 7.30 3.43
N GLY A 345 1.00 7.43 4.74
CA GLY A 345 0.79 8.66 5.52
C GLY A 345 -0.68 9.01 5.69
N LEU A 346 -1.54 8.00 5.70
CA LEU A 346 -2.98 8.09 5.83
C LEU A 346 -3.39 7.56 7.21
N SER A 347 -4.53 8.05 7.68
CA SER A 347 -5.19 7.57 8.89
C SER A 347 -6.68 7.39 8.60
N GLY A 348 -7.32 6.44 9.26
CA GLY A 348 -8.72 6.09 9.01
C GLY A 348 -9.34 5.31 10.16
N ASP A 349 -10.67 5.43 10.29
CA ASP A 349 -11.44 4.67 11.27
C ASP A 349 -11.77 3.28 10.70
N ILE A 350 -10.82 2.35 10.86
CA ILE A 350 -10.97 0.95 10.43
C ILE A 350 -11.35 0.08 11.62
N ARG A 351 -12.51 -0.59 11.55
CA ARG A 351 -13.08 -1.38 12.63
C ARG A 351 -13.28 -2.84 12.24
N GLN A 352 -13.03 -3.74 13.20
CA GLN A 352 -13.29 -5.16 13.03
C GLN A 352 -14.78 -5.45 13.27
N GLY A 353 -15.46 -6.07 12.31
CA GLY A 353 -16.84 -6.54 12.48
C GLY A 353 -17.42 -7.17 11.22
N ASN A 354 -18.43 -8.02 11.38
CA ASN A 354 -19.10 -8.63 10.22
C ASN A 354 -20.16 -7.67 9.68
N THR A 355 -19.90 -7.07 8.51
CA THR A 355 -20.74 -6.01 7.94
C THR A 355 -22.18 -6.43 7.64
N TYR A 356 -22.45 -7.71 7.42
CA TYR A 356 -23.83 -8.17 7.31
C TYR A 356 -24.62 -7.92 8.60
N TYR A 357 -24.01 -8.13 9.76
CA TYR A 357 -24.70 -8.11 11.05
C TYR A 357 -24.41 -6.87 11.89
N GLU A 358 -23.38 -6.12 11.55
CA GLU A 358 -22.88 -5.00 12.34
C GLU A 358 -22.63 -3.79 11.45
N ASP A 359 -23.30 -2.68 11.77
CA ASP A 359 -23.09 -1.37 11.13
C ASP A 359 -22.25 -0.47 12.04
N LEU A 360 -20.95 -0.76 12.15
CA LEU A 360 -20.08 -0.11 13.15
C LEU A 360 -19.90 1.39 12.92
N HIS A 361 -20.14 1.86 11.70
CA HIS A 361 -20.05 3.26 11.32
C HIS A 361 -21.41 3.97 11.32
N ARG A 362 -22.49 3.26 11.63
CA ARG A 362 -23.87 3.76 11.52
C ARG A 362 -24.08 4.37 10.13
N SER A 363 -23.79 3.61 9.10
CA SER A 363 -23.45 4.02 7.73
C SER A 363 -24.58 4.68 6.96
N VAL A 364 -25.83 4.40 7.29
CA VAL A 364 -27.01 4.86 6.53
C VAL A 364 -26.97 6.38 6.28
N GLY A 365 -26.97 6.79 5.01
CA GLY A 365 -27.05 8.19 4.59
C GLY A 365 -25.81 9.04 4.86
N LYS A 366 -24.65 8.45 5.16
CA LYS A 366 -23.50 9.20 5.71
C LYS A 366 -22.38 9.52 4.75
N PHE A 367 -22.18 8.72 3.71
CA PHE A 367 -20.94 8.75 2.95
C PHE A 367 -21.10 9.43 1.60
N ASP A 368 -20.07 10.16 1.18
CA ASP A 368 -20.02 10.77 -0.14
C ASP A 368 -19.59 9.73 -1.19
N PHE A 369 -18.72 8.79 -0.80
CA PHE A 369 -18.26 7.70 -1.63
C PHE A 369 -18.32 6.38 -0.87
N ALA A 370 -18.87 5.34 -1.50
CA ALA A 370 -18.77 3.98 -1.01
C ALA A 370 -18.09 3.10 -2.08
N MET A 371 -17.05 2.36 -1.71
CA MET A 371 -16.34 1.52 -2.67
C MET A 371 -15.74 0.29 -2.02
N ALA A 372 -15.81 -0.85 -2.69
CA ALA A 372 -15.19 -2.08 -2.21
C ALA A 372 -15.11 -3.15 -3.29
N ASN A 373 -14.37 -4.21 -2.97
CA ASN A 373 -14.48 -5.52 -3.61
C ASN A 373 -14.99 -6.51 -2.55
N PRO A 374 -16.31 -6.56 -2.31
CA PRO A 374 -16.85 -7.38 -1.24
C PRO A 374 -16.74 -8.88 -1.57
N PRO A 375 -16.85 -9.77 -0.57
CA PRO A 375 -16.91 -11.21 -0.81
C PRO A 375 -18.13 -11.60 -1.66
N PHE A 376 -17.88 -12.29 -2.79
CA PHE A 376 -18.92 -12.68 -3.75
C PHE A 376 -19.60 -13.99 -3.36
N ASN A 377 -20.88 -14.11 -3.70
CA ASN A 377 -21.65 -15.36 -3.60
C ASN A 377 -21.56 -15.99 -2.20
N VAL A 378 -21.55 -15.16 -1.16
CA VAL A 378 -21.52 -15.63 0.23
C VAL A 378 -22.86 -16.27 0.56
N ASN A 379 -22.81 -17.53 0.95
CA ASN A 379 -23.94 -18.33 1.39
C ASN A 379 -24.03 -18.37 2.93
N GLY A 380 -25.14 -18.82 3.47
CA GLY A 380 -25.33 -19.03 4.92
C GLY A 380 -25.43 -17.75 5.74
N ILE A 381 -25.85 -16.64 5.10
CA ILE A 381 -26.11 -15.39 5.82
C ILE A 381 -27.43 -15.53 6.57
N ASP A 382 -27.40 -15.28 7.88
CA ASP A 382 -28.57 -15.37 8.75
C ASP A 382 -29.50 -14.18 8.51
N LYS A 383 -30.54 -14.40 7.71
CA LYS A 383 -31.52 -13.39 7.30
C LYS A 383 -32.41 -12.92 8.44
N GLU A 384 -32.63 -13.75 9.46
CA GLU A 384 -33.45 -13.36 10.61
C GLU A 384 -32.76 -12.26 11.44
N ARG A 385 -31.43 -12.25 11.48
CA ARG A 385 -30.65 -11.21 12.17
C ARG A 385 -30.70 -9.85 11.48
N ILE A 386 -31.08 -9.81 10.21
CA ILE A 386 -31.04 -8.59 9.38
C ILE A 386 -32.41 -8.17 8.84
N LYS A 387 -33.50 -8.84 9.24
CA LYS A 387 -34.84 -8.61 8.69
C LYS A 387 -35.39 -7.21 8.94
N ASP A 388 -35.01 -6.59 10.07
CA ASP A 388 -35.45 -5.25 10.49
C ASP A 388 -34.34 -4.20 10.26
N ASP A 389 -33.28 -4.56 9.54
CA ASP A 389 -32.13 -3.69 9.34
C ASP A 389 -32.43 -2.65 8.23
N PRO A 390 -32.33 -1.34 8.53
CA PRO A 390 -32.68 -0.28 7.59
C PRO A 390 -31.77 -0.21 6.35
N ARG A 391 -30.64 -0.93 6.34
CA ARG A 391 -29.74 -0.99 5.18
C ARG A 391 -30.35 -1.74 4.00
N PHE A 392 -31.34 -2.61 4.21
CA PHE A 392 -31.95 -3.45 3.17
C PHE A 392 -33.29 -2.91 2.66
N LEU A 393 -33.27 -1.68 2.16
CA LEU A 393 -34.44 -0.90 1.73
C LEU A 393 -35.32 -1.60 0.67
N TYR A 394 -34.74 -2.44 -0.17
CA TYR A 394 -35.43 -3.12 -1.28
C TYR A 394 -35.94 -4.52 -0.89
N GLY A 395 -35.66 -4.94 0.33
CA GLY A 395 -36.01 -6.24 0.89
C GLY A 395 -34.82 -7.20 0.96
N ILE A 396 -35.01 -8.27 1.72
CA ILE A 396 -34.00 -9.33 1.87
C ILE A 396 -34.16 -10.36 0.73
N PRO A 397 -33.12 -10.67 -0.05
CA PRO A 397 -33.20 -11.69 -1.10
C PRO A 397 -33.53 -13.06 -0.50
N ARG A 398 -34.41 -13.83 -1.14
CA ARG A 398 -34.74 -15.21 -0.74
C ARG A 398 -33.62 -16.20 -1.09
N ASN A 399 -32.92 -15.95 -2.20
CA ASN A 399 -31.76 -16.73 -2.63
C ASN A 399 -30.67 -16.72 -1.55
N ASP A 400 -30.01 -17.86 -1.33
CA ASP A 400 -28.86 -17.94 -0.43
C ASP A 400 -27.63 -17.37 -1.13
N ASN A 401 -27.55 -16.04 -1.21
CA ASN A 401 -26.47 -15.30 -1.84
C ASN A 401 -26.39 -13.87 -1.27
N GLY A 402 -25.20 -13.45 -0.84
CA GLY A 402 -24.95 -12.13 -0.25
C GLY A 402 -24.82 -10.96 -1.23
N ASN A 403 -24.78 -11.19 -2.54
CA ASN A 403 -24.51 -10.14 -3.54
C ASN A 403 -25.47 -8.94 -3.43
N TYR A 404 -26.79 -9.19 -3.42
CA TYR A 404 -27.79 -8.13 -3.28
C TYR A 404 -27.93 -7.57 -1.86
N LEU A 405 -27.33 -8.21 -0.85
CA LEU A 405 -27.16 -7.60 0.47
C LEU A 405 -26.04 -6.56 0.41
N TRP A 406 -24.91 -6.87 -0.22
CA TRP A 406 -23.83 -5.90 -0.43
C TRP A 406 -24.26 -4.69 -1.25
N ILE A 407 -24.94 -4.89 -2.37
CA ILE A 407 -25.42 -3.80 -3.22
C ILE A 407 -26.29 -2.82 -2.41
N GLN A 408 -27.18 -3.35 -1.56
CA GLN A 408 -28.01 -2.54 -0.67
C GLN A 408 -27.21 -1.83 0.44
N ILE A 409 -26.18 -2.47 0.99
CA ILE A 409 -25.26 -1.84 1.95
C ILE A 409 -24.54 -0.64 1.33
N PHE A 410 -24.07 -0.75 0.07
CA PHE A 410 -23.48 0.40 -0.61
C PHE A 410 -24.50 1.52 -0.81
N ILE A 411 -25.67 1.21 -1.35
CA ILE A 411 -26.72 2.21 -1.64
C ILE A 411 -27.15 2.93 -0.36
N SER A 412 -27.49 2.17 0.69
CA SER A 412 -27.97 2.75 1.94
C SER A 412 -26.91 3.61 2.64
N ALA A 413 -25.62 3.31 2.45
CA ALA A 413 -24.53 4.09 3.05
C ALA A 413 -24.37 5.50 2.45
N LEU A 414 -24.87 5.74 1.23
CA LEU A 414 -24.65 7.00 0.51
C LEU A 414 -25.57 8.13 0.99
N LYS A 415 -25.04 9.35 0.98
CA LYS A 415 -25.85 10.58 0.94
C LYS A 415 -26.61 10.65 -0.39
N ASN A 416 -27.61 11.53 -0.48
CA ASN A 416 -28.36 11.78 -1.72
C ASN A 416 -27.48 12.23 -2.91
N THR A 417 -26.28 12.78 -2.66
CA THR A 417 -25.31 13.18 -3.69
C THR A 417 -24.11 12.24 -3.76
N GLY A 418 -24.16 11.11 -3.05
CA GLY A 418 -23.07 10.16 -2.95
C GLY A 418 -23.00 9.25 -4.17
N ARG A 419 -21.85 8.62 -4.38
CA ARG A 419 -21.63 7.66 -5.47
C ARG A 419 -21.01 6.39 -4.93
N ALA A 420 -21.44 5.23 -5.43
CA ALA A 420 -20.84 3.95 -5.10
C ALA A 420 -20.17 3.31 -6.31
N GLY A 421 -19.04 2.66 -6.08
CA GLY A 421 -18.32 1.90 -7.10
C GLY A 421 -17.74 0.63 -6.50
N PHE A 422 -18.21 -0.52 -6.95
CA PHE A 422 -17.85 -1.80 -6.37
C PHE A 422 -17.75 -2.88 -7.45
N VAL A 423 -17.02 -3.94 -7.15
CA VAL A 423 -16.95 -5.12 -8.01
C VAL A 423 -18.04 -6.09 -7.58
N MET A 424 -18.65 -6.78 -8.55
CA MET A 424 -19.48 -7.95 -8.25
C MET A 424 -19.31 -9.06 -9.29
N ALA A 425 -19.64 -10.29 -8.91
CA ALA A 425 -19.72 -11.42 -9.83
C ALA A 425 -20.70 -11.14 -10.98
N ASN A 426 -20.36 -11.61 -12.19
CA ASN A 426 -21.20 -11.47 -13.38
C ASN A 426 -22.65 -11.94 -13.15
N SER A 427 -22.83 -13.00 -12.34
CA SER A 427 -24.13 -13.57 -11.97
C SER A 427 -25.07 -12.59 -11.26
N ALA A 428 -24.55 -11.51 -10.65
CA ALA A 428 -25.41 -10.51 -10.04
C ALA A 428 -26.17 -9.68 -11.08
N SER A 429 -25.65 -9.55 -12.31
CA SER A 429 -26.28 -8.77 -13.38
C SER A 429 -27.52 -9.45 -13.97
N ASP A 430 -27.55 -10.78 -14.00
CA ASP A 430 -28.62 -11.60 -14.58
C ASP A 430 -29.37 -12.47 -13.55
N ALA A 431 -29.07 -12.32 -12.26
CA ALA A 431 -29.72 -13.03 -11.16
C ALA A 431 -31.27 -12.98 -11.24
N GLY A 432 -31.91 -14.13 -11.00
CA GLY A 432 -33.36 -14.32 -11.08
C GLY A 432 -34.13 -14.07 -9.78
N HIS A 433 -35.42 -14.40 -9.78
CA HIS A 433 -36.30 -14.42 -8.60
C HIS A 433 -36.27 -13.13 -7.76
N SER A 434 -36.14 -13.22 -6.43
CA SER A 434 -36.13 -12.05 -5.55
C SER A 434 -34.99 -11.08 -5.84
N GLU A 435 -33.86 -11.56 -6.37
CA GLU A 435 -32.76 -10.68 -6.77
C GLU A 435 -33.11 -9.88 -8.02
N LYS A 436 -33.87 -10.47 -8.96
CA LYS A 436 -34.47 -9.73 -10.08
C LYS A 436 -35.46 -8.68 -9.58
N GLU A 437 -36.31 -9.01 -8.60
CA GLU A 437 -37.26 -8.06 -8.01
C GLU A 437 -36.53 -6.87 -7.36
N ILE A 438 -35.49 -7.13 -6.58
CA ILE A 438 -34.64 -6.09 -5.96
C ILE A 438 -33.96 -5.25 -7.04
N ARG A 439 -33.32 -5.88 -8.04
CA ARG A 439 -32.66 -5.18 -9.15
C ARG A 439 -33.62 -4.29 -9.92
N THR A 440 -34.83 -4.77 -10.19
CA THR A 440 -35.86 -4.01 -10.92
C THR A 440 -36.18 -2.71 -10.17
N LYS A 441 -36.42 -2.79 -8.86
CA LYS A 441 -36.67 -1.59 -8.04
C LYS A 441 -35.49 -0.62 -8.03
N MET A 442 -34.25 -1.12 -7.94
CA MET A 442 -33.05 -0.27 -7.97
C MET A 442 -32.89 0.46 -9.32
N VAL A 443 -33.25 -0.18 -10.42
CA VAL A 443 -33.24 0.42 -11.76
C VAL A 443 -34.39 1.41 -11.92
N ASP A 444 -35.59 1.05 -11.45
CA ASP A 444 -36.77 1.93 -11.49
C ASP A 444 -36.58 3.20 -10.66
N ASP A 445 -35.83 3.12 -9.56
CA ASP A 445 -35.43 4.24 -8.71
C ASP A 445 -34.20 5.03 -9.25
N ASP A 446 -33.73 4.71 -10.46
CA ASP A 446 -32.62 5.39 -11.15
C ASP A 446 -31.29 5.39 -10.36
N LEU A 447 -31.01 4.29 -9.63
CA LEU A 447 -29.80 4.18 -8.80
C LEU A 447 -28.56 3.64 -9.56
N VAL A 448 -28.74 3.12 -10.78
CA VAL A 448 -27.68 2.49 -11.57
C VAL A 448 -27.19 3.44 -12.65
N ASP A 449 -26.02 4.03 -12.45
CA ASP A 449 -25.40 4.98 -13.39
C ASP A 449 -24.66 4.26 -14.54
N VAL A 450 -23.68 3.40 -14.19
CA VAL A 450 -22.83 2.72 -15.18
C VAL A 450 -22.54 1.27 -14.78
N MET A 451 -22.55 0.38 -15.79
CA MET A 451 -22.12 -1.01 -15.68
C MET A 451 -20.86 -1.22 -16.52
N VAL A 452 -19.77 -1.67 -15.89
CA VAL A 452 -18.49 -1.92 -16.57
C VAL A 452 -18.18 -3.41 -16.54
N ALA A 453 -18.16 -4.04 -17.73
CA ALA A 453 -17.68 -5.41 -17.87
C ALA A 453 -16.15 -5.42 -17.98
N VAL A 454 -15.49 -6.15 -17.08
CA VAL A 454 -14.02 -6.31 -17.09
C VAL A 454 -13.63 -7.60 -17.82
N GLY A 455 -12.44 -7.61 -18.42
CA GLY A 455 -11.92 -8.79 -19.11
C GLY A 455 -11.73 -10.00 -18.18
N PRO A 456 -11.67 -11.22 -18.73
CA PRO A 456 -11.37 -12.42 -17.94
C PRO A 456 -9.96 -12.33 -17.32
N ASN A 457 -9.75 -12.99 -16.18
CA ASN A 457 -8.46 -13.09 -15.46
C ASN A 457 -7.87 -11.73 -15.01
N MET A 458 -8.75 -10.76 -14.73
CA MET A 458 -8.35 -9.48 -14.11
C MET A 458 -8.20 -9.55 -12.58
N PHE A 459 -8.54 -10.69 -11.97
CA PHE A 459 -8.49 -10.98 -10.52
C PHE A 459 -7.61 -12.17 -10.22
#